data_AF-A0A940Z666-F1
#
_entry.id   AF-A0A940Z666-F1
#
_cell.length_a   1.000
_cell.length_b   1.000
_cell.length_c   1.000
_cell.angle_alpha   90.00
_cell.angle_beta   90.00
_cell.angle_gamma   90.00
#
_symmetry.space_group_name_H-M   'P 1'
#
loop_
_entity.id
_entity.type
_entity.pdbx_description
1 polymer ?
#
loop_
_entity_poly.entity_id
_entity_poly.type
_entity_poly.pdbx_seq_one_letter_code
_entity_poly.pdbx_strand_id
1 'polypeptide(L)'
;MSREMRSSNSKASQPLYEKVIQDRDILVPMRDGVHICVDIYRPEASGKFPAILALAVHNKDLQTPDIAEAIPPQPAWSPLWQGGMEAGDTKYLVSRGYVHVIGNPRGVGKSEDGGSPEWDAYDLIEWIAKQPWCDGNIGMIGISAFAGMQWRTALQQPPHLKAIFPYDACNAYGDIFGFRDLYPGGVLHPFTYLIDQLGVIHGVKGRPGKLPPEVEKRWKEAMKNPDYKIYSNMYNVLTMRGQHSP
;
A
#
# COMPACT_ATOMS: atom_id res chain seq x y z
N MET A 1 -2.79 10.41 44.63
CA MET A 1 -4.00 9.67 44.23
C MET A 1 -3.57 8.55 43.29
N SER A 2 -3.49 7.33 43.81
CA SER A 2 -3.16 6.13 43.06
C SER A 2 -4.32 5.81 42.10
N ARG A 3 -4.07 5.88 40.79
CA ARG A 3 -4.98 5.28 39.81
C ARG A 3 -4.88 3.77 39.96
N GLU A 4 -5.88 3.18 40.60
CA GLU A 4 -6.13 1.75 40.50
C GLU A 4 -6.18 1.37 39.01
N MET A 5 -5.28 0.49 38.58
CA MET A 5 -5.40 -0.21 37.31
C MET A 5 -6.71 -1.00 37.38
N ARG A 6 -7.73 -0.50 36.66
CA ARG A 6 -8.91 -1.30 36.35
C ARG A 6 -8.43 -2.61 35.73
N SER A 7 -8.78 -3.73 36.35
CA SER A 7 -8.54 -5.05 35.79
C SER A 7 -9.13 -5.08 34.38
N SER A 8 -8.28 -5.29 33.38
CA SER A 8 -8.71 -5.33 31.99
C SER A 8 -9.45 -6.65 31.75
N ASN A 9 -10.78 -6.64 31.89
CA ASN A 9 -11.64 -7.54 31.14
C ASN A 9 -11.50 -7.19 29.65
N SER A 10 -10.39 -7.58 29.05
CA SER A 10 -10.08 -7.21 27.68
C SER A 10 -10.92 -8.09 26.75
N LYS A 11 -11.96 -7.51 26.17
CA LYS A 11 -12.69 -8.06 25.01
C LYS A 11 -11.82 -8.12 23.73
N ALA A 12 -10.53 -7.81 23.82
CA ALA A 12 -9.61 -7.81 22.69
C ALA A 12 -9.06 -9.22 22.42
N SER A 13 -8.74 -9.49 21.16
CA SER A 13 -8.10 -10.74 20.72
C SER A 13 -6.77 -10.97 21.45
N GLN A 14 -6.55 -12.19 21.92
CA GLN A 14 -5.35 -12.61 22.64
C GLN A 14 -4.37 -13.34 21.71
N PRO A 15 -3.05 -13.26 21.95
CA PRO A 15 -2.04 -13.95 21.15
C PRO A 15 -2.01 -15.45 21.48
N LEU A 16 -2.90 -16.24 20.90
CA LEU A 16 -3.08 -17.67 21.16
C LEU A 16 -2.35 -18.58 20.17
N TYR A 17 -1.86 -18.05 19.05
CA TYR A 17 -1.23 -18.83 17.99
C TYR A 17 0.24 -18.44 17.84
N GLU A 18 1.16 -19.39 17.99
CA GLU A 18 2.61 -19.10 17.92
C GLU A 18 3.18 -19.34 16.53
N LYS A 19 2.61 -20.27 15.78
CA LYS A 19 3.12 -20.73 14.49
C LYS A 19 2.30 -20.17 13.34
N VAL A 20 3.02 -19.73 12.30
CA VAL A 20 2.46 -19.13 11.09
C VAL A 20 2.72 -20.07 9.92
N ILE A 21 1.68 -20.41 9.17
CA ILE A 21 1.81 -20.99 7.84
C ILE A 21 1.89 -19.82 6.85
N GLN A 22 2.86 -19.88 5.94
CA GLN A 22 3.07 -18.89 4.90
C GLN A 22 2.92 -19.54 3.53
N ASP A 23 1.94 -19.09 2.78
CA ASP A 23 1.71 -19.46 1.38
C ASP A 23 2.11 -18.24 0.53
N ARG A 24 3.21 -18.33 -0.23
CA ARG A 24 3.77 -17.21 -1.01
C ARG A 24 3.42 -17.27 -2.49
N ASP A 25 3.38 -16.11 -3.11
CA ASP A 25 3.25 -15.92 -4.55
C ASP A 25 2.00 -16.61 -5.14
N ILE A 26 0.90 -16.58 -4.39
CA ILE A 26 -0.38 -17.15 -4.81
C ILE A 26 -1.00 -16.25 -5.88
N LEU A 27 -1.21 -16.81 -7.07
CA LEU A 27 -1.82 -16.13 -8.21
C LEU A 27 -3.35 -16.27 -8.14
N VAL A 28 -4.02 -15.15 -7.87
CA VAL A 28 -5.48 -15.06 -7.75
C VAL A 28 -6.07 -14.55 -9.06
N PRO A 29 -6.91 -15.32 -9.77
CA PRO A 29 -7.51 -14.86 -11.00
C PRO A 29 -8.60 -13.81 -10.72
N MET A 30 -8.49 -12.67 -11.37
CA MET A 30 -9.52 -11.62 -11.38
C MET A 30 -10.62 -11.97 -12.40
N ARG A 31 -11.72 -11.21 -12.41
CA ARG A 31 -12.87 -11.44 -13.32
C ARG A 31 -12.50 -11.44 -14.81
N ASP A 32 -11.42 -10.75 -15.18
CA ASP A 32 -10.93 -10.65 -16.55
C ASP A 32 -9.81 -11.66 -16.87
N GLY A 33 -9.49 -12.56 -15.94
CA GLY A 33 -8.51 -13.63 -16.11
C GLY A 33 -7.06 -13.23 -15.79
N VAL A 34 -6.79 -11.95 -15.52
CA VAL A 34 -5.47 -11.49 -15.06
C VAL A 34 -5.25 -11.93 -13.61
N HIS A 35 -4.02 -12.32 -13.28
CA HIS A 35 -3.68 -12.80 -11.96
C HIS A 35 -3.03 -11.73 -11.06
N ILE A 36 -3.58 -11.56 -9.88
CA ILE A 36 -3.00 -10.77 -8.80
C ILE A 36 -2.20 -11.67 -7.86
N CYS A 37 -0.96 -11.31 -7.58
CA CYS A 37 -0.06 -12.07 -6.73
C CYS A 37 -0.18 -11.61 -5.26
N VAL A 38 -0.44 -12.58 -4.37
CA VAL A 38 -0.56 -12.34 -2.92
C VAL A 38 0.26 -13.33 -2.10
N ASP A 39 0.68 -12.89 -0.91
CA ASP A 39 1.18 -13.76 0.16
C ASP A 39 0.10 -13.90 1.24
N ILE A 40 -0.08 -15.11 1.76
CA ILE A 40 -1.08 -15.45 2.77
C ILE A 40 -0.36 -15.98 4.02
N TYR A 41 -0.63 -15.35 5.15
CA TYR A 41 -0.08 -15.73 6.45
C TYR A 41 -1.22 -16.09 7.39
N ARG A 42 -1.25 -17.32 7.89
CA ARG A 42 -2.37 -17.82 8.70
C ARG A 42 -1.90 -18.66 9.89
N PRO A 43 -2.71 -18.79 10.95
CA PRO A 43 -2.37 -19.64 12.08
C PRO A 43 -2.16 -21.10 11.64
N GLU A 44 -1.16 -21.79 12.21
CA GLU A 44 -1.06 -23.25 12.13
C GLU A 44 -2.09 -23.89 13.08
N ALA A 45 -3.37 -23.77 12.73
CA ALA A 45 -4.48 -24.29 13.49
C ALA A 45 -5.65 -24.68 12.59
N SER A 46 -6.48 -25.60 13.06
CA SER A 46 -7.75 -25.92 12.40
C SER A 46 -8.77 -24.80 12.64
N GLY A 47 -9.73 -24.68 11.72
CA GLY A 47 -10.82 -23.72 11.81
C GLY A 47 -10.78 -22.65 10.72
N LYS A 48 -11.70 -21.70 10.86
CA LYS A 48 -11.85 -20.55 9.98
C LYS A 48 -11.62 -19.28 10.77
N PHE A 49 -10.98 -18.31 10.14
CA PHE A 49 -10.52 -17.09 10.76
C PHE A 49 -10.94 -15.85 9.94
N PRO A 50 -11.15 -14.70 10.58
CA PRO A 50 -11.25 -13.43 9.87
C PRO A 50 -9.96 -13.14 9.13
N ALA A 51 -10.09 -12.55 7.94
CA ALA A 51 -8.95 -12.16 7.11
C ALA A 51 -8.73 -10.65 7.16
N ILE A 52 -7.48 -10.24 7.03
CA ILE A 52 -7.04 -8.86 7.00
C ILE A 52 -6.22 -8.68 5.72
N LEU A 53 -6.68 -7.80 4.81
CA LEU A 53 -6.04 -7.54 3.53
C LEU A 53 -5.24 -6.23 3.58
N ALA A 54 -3.99 -6.29 3.15
CA ALA A 54 -3.15 -5.15 2.82
C ALA A 54 -2.80 -5.21 1.32
N LEU A 55 -3.24 -4.22 0.54
CA LEU A 55 -3.04 -4.15 -0.91
C LEU A 55 -2.50 -2.78 -1.32
N ALA A 56 -1.26 -2.73 -1.84
CA ALA A 56 -0.67 -1.50 -2.38
C ALA A 56 0.52 -1.78 -3.30
N VAL A 57 1.02 -0.71 -3.93
CA VAL A 57 2.14 -0.75 -4.89
C VAL A 57 3.52 -1.02 -4.25
N HIS A 58 3.57 -1.05 -2.91
CA HIS A 58 4.77 -1.39 -2.15
C HIS A 58 5.11 -2.87 -2.33
N ASN A 59 6.36 -3.20 -2.64
CA ASN A 59 6.77 -4.59 -2.83
C ASN A 59 6.39 -5.46 -1.63
N LYS A 60 5.50 -6.44 -1.84
CA LYS A 60 5.02 -7.34 -0.78
C LYS A 60 6.16 -8.17 -0.19
N ASP A 61 7.22 -8.43 -0.96
CA ASP A 61 8.37 -9.20 -0.49
C ASP A 61 9.23 -8.42 0.52
N LEU A 62 8.96 -7.12 0.73
CA LEU A 62 9.53 -6.30 1.80
C LEU A 62 8.60 -6.15 3.02
N GLN A 63 7.39 -6.71 2.98
CA GLN A 63 6.38 -6.61 4.05
C GLN A 63 6.33 -7.87 4.93
N THR A 64 7.30 -8.76 4.78
CA THR A 64 7.27 -10.10 5.34
C THR A 64 7.66 -10.09 6.82
N PRO A 65 7.21 -11.09 7.63
CA PRO A 65 7.52 -11.14 9.06
C PRO A 65 9.02 -11.27 9.36
N ASP A 66 9.82 -11.87 8.48
CA ASP A 66 11.28 -11.96 8.59
C ASP A 66 11.96 -10.61 8.36
N ILE A 67 11.48 -9.82 7.39
CA ILE A 67 11.98 -8.46 7.17
C ILE A 67 11.61 -7.55 8.34
N ALA A 68 10.38 -7.68 8.87
CA ALA A 68 9.95 -6.95 10.06
C ALA A 68 10.78 -7.27 11.32
N GLU A 69 11.26 -8.50 11.44
CA GLU A 69 12.17 -8.90 12.52
C GLU A 69 13.59 -8.36 12.33
N ALA A 70 14.09 -8.35 11.10
CA ALA A 70 15.40 -7.78 10.76
C ALA A 70 15.42 -6.23 10.89
N ILE A 71 14.25 -5.59 10.75
CA ILE A 71 14.08 -4.14 10.77
C ILE A 71 13.06 -3.78 11.86
N PRO A 72 13.45 -3.84 13.15
CA PRO A 72 12.53 -3.52 14.23
C PRO A 72 12.12 -2.04 14.20
N PRO A 73 11.00 -1.68 14.83
CA PRO A 73 10.58 -0.29 14.98
C PRO A 73 11.72 0.59 15.49
N GLN A 74 11.95 1.69 14.79
CA GLN A 74 13.02 2.63 15.12
C GLN A 74 12.48 3.76 16.00
N PRO A 75 13.27 4.29 16.95
CA PRO A 75 12.88 5.47 17.69
C PRO A 75 12.76 6.68 16.76
N ALA A 76 11.89 7.63 17.10
CA ALA A 76 11.56 8.79 16.25
C ALA A 76 12.77 9.68 15.89
N TRP A 77 13.86 9.60 16.65
CA TRP A 77 15.11 10.33 16.42
C TRP A 77 16.17 9.53 15.64
N SER A 78 15.85 8.31 15.17
CA SER A 78 16.76 7.53 14.34
C SER A 78 16.89 8.18 12.95
N PRO A 79 18.12 8.34 12.42
CA PRO A 79 18.31 8.78 11.03
C PRO A 79 17.94 7.69 10.02
N LEU A 80 17.77 6.43 10.47
CA LEU A 80 17.32 5.32 9.66
C LEU A 80 15.79 5.35 9.58
N TRP A 81 15.28 6.08 8.60
CA TRP A 81 13.89 5.92 8.17
C TRP A 81 13.80 4.65 7.30
N GLN A 82 13.16 3.60 7.82
CA GLN A 82 12.68 2.49 7.02
C GLN A 82 11.15 2.47 7.08
N GLY A 83 10.52 3.51 6.52
CA GLY A 83 9.06 3.61 6.41
C GLY A 83 8.47 2.82 5.24
N GLY A 84 9.22 1.87 4.66
CA GLY A 84 8.71 1.05 3.55
C GLY A 84 7.76 -0.06 3.99
N MET A 85 7.73 -0.42 5.28
CA MET A 85 6.82 -1.45 5.82
C MET A 85 5.53 -0.82 6.33
N GLU A 86 4.47 -1.02 5.56
CA GLU A 86 3.19 -0.34 5.77
C GLU A 86 1.99 -1.31 5.75
N ALA A 87 2.21 -2.60 5.46
CA ALA A 87 1.13 -3.59 5.40
C ALA A 87 0.59 -3.99 6.79
N GLY A 88 1.30 -3.68 7.87
CA GLY A 88 0.96 -4.07 9.24
C GLY A 88 1.76 -5.29 9.75
N ASP A 89 1.69 -5.54 11.05
CA ASP A 89 2.48 -6.60 11.70
C ASP A 89 1.78 -7.97 11.57
N THR A 90 2.31 -8.78 10.64
CA THR A 90 1.85 -10.15 10.40
C THR A 90 1.89 -11.04 11.66
N LYS A 91 2.96 -10.99 12.46
CA LYS A 91 3.08 -11.84 13.65
C LYS A 91 2.06 -11.40 14.71
N TYR A 92 1.84 -10.11 14.86
CA TYR A 92 0.82 -9.58 15.76
C TYR A 92 -0.59 -10.04 15.39
N LEU A 93 -0.95 -9.96 14.11
CA LEU A 93 -2.28 -10.32 13.60
C LEU A 93 -2.49 -11.83 13.66
N VAL A 94 -1.55 -12.61 13.12
CA VAL A 94 -1.70 -14.06 13.04
C VAL A 94 -1.72 -14.69 14.42
N SER A 95 -0.89 -14.20 15.36
CA SER A 95 -0.93 -14.70 16.73
C SER A 95 -2.29 -14.51 17.41
N ARG A 96 -3.08 -13.54 16.95
CA ARG A 96 -4.40 -13.20 17.47
C ARG A 96 -5.57 -13.85 16.73
N GLY A 97 -5.29 -14.80 15.83
CA GLY A 97 -6.31 -15.56 15.12
C GLY A 97 -6.86 -14.84 13.89
N TYR A 98 -6.05 -14.02 13.22
CA TYR A 98 -6.37 -13.43 11.92
C TYR A 98 -5.52 -14.07 10.83
N VAL A 99 -6.05 -14.14 9.61
CA VAL A 99 -5.24 -14.37 8.41
C VAL A 99 -4.80 -13.02 7.87
N HIS A 100 -3.51 -12.82 7.62
CA HIS A 100 -2.99 -11.62 6.98
C HIS A 100 -2.68 -11.92 5.52
N VAL A 101 -3.29 -11.18 4.60
CA VAL A 101 -3.08 -11.29 3.15
C VAL A 101 -2.42 -10.01 2.66
N ILE A 102 -1.27 -10.13 2.01
CA ILE A 102 -0.52 -8.98 1.48
C ILE A 102 -0.39 -9.15 -0.03
N GLY A 103 -0.89 -8.18 -0.78
CA GLY A 103 -0.94 -8.25 -2.24
C GLY A 103 -0.29 -7.05 -2.93
N ASN A 104 0.14 -7.27 -4.17
CA ASN A 104 0.47 -6.18 -5.09
C ASN A 104 -0.63 -6.01 -6.13
N PRO A 105 -1.10 -4.77 -6.41
CA PRO A 105 -2.04 -4.51 -7.49
C PRO A 105 -1.52 -4.97 -8.86
N ARG A 106 -2.43 -5.04 -9.81
CA ARG A 106 -2.16 -5.31 -11.23
C ARG A 106 -1.00 -4.47 -11.76
N GLY A 107 -0.13 -5.10 -12.55
CA GLY A 107 1.05 -4.48 -13.13
C GLY A 107 2.17 -4.15 -12.13
N VAL A 108 2.05 -4.57 -10.87
CA VAL A 108 3.06 -4.31 -9.83
C VAL A 108 3.69 -5.60 -9.34
N GLY A 109 5.02 -5.60 -9.22
CA GLY A 109 5.78 -6.73 -8.69
C GLY A 109 5.56 -7.99 -9.52
N LYS A 110 4.97 -9.01 -8.91
CA LYS A 110 4.68 -10.32 -9.53
C LYS A 110 3.24 -10.45 -10.04
N SER A 111 2.41 -9.43 -9.88
CA SER A 111 1.06 -9.40 -10.45
C SER A 111 1.12 -9.15 -11.95
N GLU A 112 0.26 -9.83 -12.70
CA GLU A 112 0.14 -9.65 -14.15
C GLU A 112 -0.40 -8.24 -14.47
N ASP A 113 -0.15 -7.78 -15.71
CA ASP A 113 -0.58 -6.47 -16.23
C ASP A 113 -1.66 -6.62 -17.31
N GLY A 114 -2.24 -5.50 -17.75
CA GLY A 114 -3.30 -5.44 -18.77
C GLY A 114 -4.70 -5.48 -18.17
N GLY A 115 -5.75 -5.15 -18.94
CA GLY A 115 -7.11 -5.07 -18.40
C GLY A 115 -7.36 -3.85 -17.52
N SER A 116 -8.47 -3.85 -16.78
CA SER A 116 -8.85 -2.74 -15.88
C SER A 116 -8.58 -3.11 -14.43
N PRO A 117 -7.84 -2.29 -13.64
CA PRO A 117 -7.61 -2.55 -12.23
C PRO A 117 -8.78 -2.17 -11.33
N GLU A 118 -9.85 -1.58 -11.89
CA GLU A 118 -10.94 -0.96 -11.14
C GLU A 118 -11.50 -1.92 -10.09
N TRP A 119 -11.77 -3.18 -10.44
CA TRP A 119 -12.48 -4.12 -9.57
C TRP A 119 -11.59 -5.16 -8.88
N ASP A 120 -10.25 -5.02 -8.96
CA ASP A 120 -9.33 -6.04 -8.46
C ASP A 120 -9.43 -6.24 -6.96
N ALA A 121 -9.54 -5.14 -6.19
CA ALA A 121 -9.65 -5.23 -4.74
C ALA A 121 -10.97 -5.90 -4.30
N TYR A 122 -12.07 -5.62 -5.01
CA TYR A 122 -13.34 -6.31 -4.81
C TYR A 122 -13.20 -7.81 -5.09
N ASP A 123 -12.65 -8.17 -6.26
CA ASP A 123 -12.50 -9.57 -6.67
C ASP A 123 -11.61 -10.35 -5.71
N LEU A 124 -10.53 -9.71 -5.25
CA LEU A 124 -9.62 -10.30 -4.27
C LEU A 124 -10.32 -10.54 -2.92
N ILE A 125 -11.13 -9.60 -2.42
CA ILE A 125 -11.92 -9.78 -1.19
C ILE A 125 -12.89 -10.95 -1.34
N GLU A 126 -13.62 -11.01 -2.45
CA GLU A 126 -14.59 -12.09 -2.69
C GLU A 126 -13.92 -13.45 -2.92
N TRP A 127 -12.69 -13.46 -3.43
CA TRP A 127 -11.87 -14.67 -3.52
C TRP A 127 -11.38 -15.12 -2.13
N ILE A 128 -10.91 -14.19 -1.29
CA ILE A 128 -10.48 -14.47 0.09
C ILE A 128 -11.64 -15.09 0.89
N ALA A 129 -12.86 -14.54 0.76
CA ALA A 129 -14.04 -15.02 1.49
C ALA A 129 -14.40 -16.47 1.17
N LYS A 130 -14.03 -16.97 -0.02
CA LYS A 130 -14.30 -18.35 -0.47
C LYS A 130 -13.26 -19.36 0.01
N GLN A 131 -12.15 -18.90 0.59
CA GLN A 131 -11.08 -19.80 1.00
C GLN A 131 -11.50 -20.67 2.18
N PRO A 132 -11.02 -21.94 2.27
CA PRO A 132 -11.43 -22.87 3.32
C PRO A 132 -11.04 -22.42 4.72
N TRP A 133 -10.06 -21.53 4.83
CA TRP A 133 -9.57 -20.96 6.09
C TRP A 133 -10.26 -19.64 6.47
N CYS A 134 -11.08 -19.04 5.61
CA CYS A 134 -11.75 -17.76 5.89
C CYS A 134 -13.15 -17.98 6.49
N ASP A 135 -13.50 -17.17 7.50
CA ASP A 135 -14.82 -17.18 8.14
C ASP A 135 -15.86 -16.28 7.44
N GLY A 136 -15.46 -15.59 6.35
CA GLY A 136 -16.28 -14.66 5.59
C GLY A 136 -16.24 -13.21 6.08
N ASN A 137 -15.47 -12.92 7.14
CA ASN A 137 -15.24 -11.56 7.62
C ASN A 137 -13.87 -11.06 7.18
N ILE A 138 -13.86 -10.01 6.37
CA ILE A 138 -12.63 -9.43 5.84
C ILE A 138 -12.51 -7.99 6.31
N GLY A 139 -11.36 -7.65 6.87
CA GLY A 139 -10.94 -6.28 7.14
C GLY A 139 -9.84 -5.85 6.17
N MET A 140 -9.60 -4.55 6.07
CA MET A 140 -8.39 -4.03 5.43
C MET A 140 -7.57 -3.17 6.39
N ILE A 141 -6.25 -3.18 6.22
CA ILE A 141 -5.30 -2.39 7.01
C ILE A 141 -4.18 -1.82 6.14
N GLY A 142 -3.34 -1.03 6.79
CA GLY A 142 -2.08 -0.52 6.26
C GLY A 142 -2.05 1.00 6.23
N ILE A 143 -0.88 1.54 5.89
CA ILE A 143 -0.56 2.98 5.95
C ILE A 143 -0.49 3.57 4.54
N SER A 144 -0.63 4.89 4.39
CA SER A 144 -0.35 5.61 3.13
C SER A 144 -1.10 5.01 1.93
N ALA A 145 -0.39 4.42 0.95
CA ALA A 145 -1.02 3.86 -0.25
C ALA A 145 -1.91 2.66 0.07
N PHE A 146 -1.56 1.87 1.09
CA PHE A 146 -2.44 0.80 1.58
C PHE A 146 -3.73 1.40 2.11
N ALA A 147 -3.66 2.45 2.93
CA ALA A 147 -4.83 3.13 3.47
C ALA A 147 -5.69 3.79 2.38
N GLY A 148 -5.09 4.38 1.36
CA GLY A 148 -5.80 4.90 0.18
C GLY A 148 -6.58 3.81 -0.57
N MET A 149 -6.00 2.61 -0.70
CA MET A 149 -6.68 1.46 -1.32
C MET A 149 -7.93 1.05 -0.54
N GLN A 150 -7.91 1.14 0.79
CA GLN A 150 -9.07 0.79 1.62
C GLN A 150 -10.28 1.69 1.31
N TRP A 151 -10.07 2.99 1.16
CA TRP A 151 -11.14 3.93 0.78
C TRP A 151 -11.75 3.59 -0.57
N ARG A 152 -10.90 3.35 -1.58
CA ARG A 152 -11.36 2.98 -2.94
C ARG A 152 -12.14 1.68 -2.93
N THR A 153 -11.64 0.69 -2.20
CA THR A 153 -12.30 -0.61 -2.08
C THR A 153 -13.64 -0.49 -1.35
N ALA A 154 -13.72 0.32 -0.30
CA ALA A 154 -14.97 0.53 0.44
C ALA A 154 -16.07 1.18 -0.41
N LEU A 155 -15.72 2.04 -1.37
CA LEU A 155 -16.69 2.62 -2.32
C LEU A 155 -17.38 1.57 -3.20
N GLN A 156 -16.72 0.42 -3.41
CA GLN A 156 -17.26 -0.69 -4.21
C GLN A 156 -18.18 -1.61 -3.41
N GLN A 157 -18.27 -1.40 -2.09
CA GLN A 157 -19.12 -2.16 -1.17
C GLN A 157 -19.04 -3.70 -1.31
N PRO A 158 -17.85 -4.33 -1.26
CA PRO A 158 -17.74 -5.78 -1.26
C PRO A 158 -18.52 -6.38 -0.08
N PRO A 159 -19.39 -7.38 -0.28
CA PRO A 159 -20.26 -7.88 0.78
C PRO A 159 -19.50 -8.50 1.96
N HIS A 160 -18.29 -9.02 1.74
CA HIS A 160 -17.46 -9.61 2.79
C HIS A 160 -16.52 -8.60 3.48
N LEU A 161 -16.41 -7.36 3.00
CA LEU A 161 -15.66 -6.30 3.66
C LEU A 161 -16.44 -5.76 4.86
N LYS A 162 -15.99 -6.08 6.07
CA LYS A 162 -16.67 -5.73 7.33
C LYS A 162 -16.07 -4.52 8.04
N ALA A 163 -14.79 -4.25 7.80
CA ALA A 163 -14.09 -3.13 8.43
C ALA A 163 -12.92 -2.63 7.58
N ILE A 164 -12.63 -1.34 7.68
CA ILE A 164 -11.39 -0.73 7.18
C ILE A 164 -10.72 0.02 8.32
N PHE A 165 -9.40 0.08 8.32
CA PHE A 165 -8.59 0.92 9.19
C PHE A 165 -7.59 1.74 8.35
N PRO A 166 -8.06 2.80 7.67
CA PRO A 166 -7.22 3.62 6.80
C PRO A 166 -6.39 4.60 7.63
N TYR A 167 -5.18 4.17 8.02
CA TYR A 167 -4.27 5.00 8.80
C TYR A 167 -3.37 5.83 7.90
N ASP A 168 -3.40 7.16 8.06
CA ASP A 168 -2.60 8.12 7.28
C ASP A 168 -2.72 7.91 5.75
N ALA A 169 -3.96 7.83 5.26
CA ALA A 169 -4.24 7.56 3.86
C ALA A 169 -3.69 8.66 2.94
N CYS A 170 -2.88 8.27 1.94
CA CYS A 170 -2.77 9.08 0.75
C CYS A 170 -4.04 8.93 -0.08
N ASN A 171 -4.45 9.98 -0.81
CA ASN A 171 -5.57 9.92 -1.75
C ASN A 171 -6.95 9.78 -1.09
N ALA A 172 -7.13 10.27 0.13
CA ALA A 172 -8.47 10.36 0.74
C ALA A 172 -9.43 11.26 -0.08
N TYR A 173 -8.89 12.10 -0.97
CA TYR A 173 -9.64 13.07 -1.78
C TYR A 173 -9.21 13.02 -3.26
N GLY A 174 -9.41 11.88 -3.94
CA GLY A 174 -9.26 11.75 -5.39
C GLY A 174 -8.25 10.69 -5.84
N ASP A 175 -7.61 10.95 -6.99
CA ASP A 175 -6.61 10.05 -7.57
C ASP A 175 -5.33 10.00 -6.76
N ILE A 176 -4.46 9.03 -7.07
CA ILE A 176 -3.18 8.91 -6.38
C ILE A 176 -2.34 10.15 -6.63
N PHE A 177 -1.99 10.87 -5.56
CA PHE A 177 -1.35 12.17 -5.68
C PHE A 177 -2.23 13.23 -6.38
N GLY A 178 -3.52 13.27 -6.05
CA GLY A 178 -4.46 14.26 -6.59
C GLY A 178 -4.08 15.70 -6.21
N PHE A 179 -4.82 16.67 -6.78
CA PHE A 179 -4.56 18.10 -6.61
C PHE A 179 -4.36 18.52 -5.14
N ARG A 180 -5.15 17.97 -4.22
CA ARG A 180 -5.08 18.31 -2.81
C ARG A 180 -3.80 17.81 -2.12
N ASP A 181 -3.24 16.71 -2.61
CA ASP A 181 -2.05 16.07 -2.03
C ASP A 181 -0.76 16.65 -2.63
N LEU A 182 -0.79 17.02 -3.92
CA LEU A 182 0.38 17.58 -4.63
C LEU A 182 0.41 19.11 -4.70
N TYR A 183 -0.72 19.79 -4.56
CA TYR A 183 -0.81 21.23 -4.76
C TYR A 183 -1.56 21.93 -3.61
N PRO A 184 -1.17 21.72 -2.34
CA PRO A 184 -1.77 22.46 -1.24
C PRO A 184 -1.58 23.96 -1.46
N GLY A 185 -2.68 24.71 -1.56
CA GLY A 185 -2.66 26.14 -1.86
C GLY A 185 -2.24 26.49 -3.31
N GLY A 186 -2.25 25.53 -4.23
CA GLY A 186 -1.88 25.73 -5.64
C GLY A 186 -0.38 25.68 -5.92
N VAL A 187 0.45 25.28 -4.94
CA VAL A 187 1.91 25.19 -5.06
C VAL A 187 2.35 23.73 -5.05
N LEU A 188 3.19 23.34 -6.02
CA LEU A 188 3.73 21.99 -6.13
C LEU A 188 4.48 21.56 -4.86
N HIS A 189 4.07 20.42 -4.30
CA HIS A 189 4.69 19.77 -3.16
C HIS A 189 5.67 18.67 -3.66
N PRO A 190 7.00 18.89 -3.60
CA PRO A 190 7.98 18.03 -4.26
C PRO A 190 8.24 16.68 -3.53
N PHE A 191 7.67 16.48 -2.35
CA PHE A 191 7.94 15.32 -1.49
C PHE A 191 7.64 13.97 -2.16
N THR A 192 6.51 13.86 -2.85
CA THR A 192 6.08 12.65 -3.55
C THR A 192 7.05 12.25 -4.66
N TYR A 193 7.61 13.23 -5.37
CA TYR A 193 8.63 13.01 -6.39
C TYR A 193 9.93 12.48 -5.77
N LEU A 194 10.31 12.98 -4.60
CA LEU A 194 11.47 12.47 -3.88
C LEU A 194 11.24 11.02 -3.43
N ILE A 195 10.06 10.68 -2.91
CA ILE A 195 9.71 9.29 -2.56
C ILE A 195 9.74 8.37 -3.79
N ASP A 196 9.15 8.79 -4.90
CA ASP A 196 9.09 8.02 -6.15
C ASP A 196 10.49 7.73 -6.73
N GLN A 197 11.43 8.67 -6.59
CA GLN A 197 12.81 8.48 -7.00
C GLN A 197 13.64 7.66 -5.99
N LEU A 198 13.31 7.70 -4.70
CA LEU A 198 14.18 7.20 -3.62
C LEU A 198 13.77 5.87 -2.98
N GLY A 199 12.61 5.27 -3.28
CA GLY A 199 12.48 3.83 -3.05
C GLY A 199 11.18 3.33 -2.44
N VAL A 200 10.10 3.35 -3.21
CA VAL A 200 8.86 2.69 -2.77
C VAL A 200 8.10 2.02 -3.90
N ILE A 201 7.89 2.72 -5.03
CA ILE A 201 7.06 2.24 -6.13
C ILE A 201 7.88 1.30 -7.03
N HIS A 202 7.53 0.01 -7.03
CA HIS A 202 8.20 -1.01 -7.85
C HIS A 202 7.53 -1.13 -9.22
N GLY A 203 7.86 -0.20 -10.13
CA GLY A 203 7.40 -0.21 -11.52
C GLY A 203 8.53 0.05 -12.52
N VAL A 204 8.41 -0.48 -13.74
CA VAL A 204 9.37 -0.23 -14.82
C VAL A 204 9.18 1.20 -15.36
N LYS A 205 10.23 2.04 -15.24
CA LYS A 205 10.23 3.40 -15.80
C LYS A 205 10.97 3.42 -17.14
N GLY A 206 10.24 3.66 -18.23
CA GLY A 206 10.80 3.77 -19.59
C GLY A 206 11.49 5.13 -19.84
N ARG A 207 12.04 5.34 -21.05
CA ARG A 207 12.66 6.64 -21.44
C ARG A 207 11.62 7.73 -21.75
N PRO A 208 11.94 9.01 -21.42
CA PRO A 208 11.48 10.23 -22.08
C PRO A 208 10.49 10.13 -23.23
N GLY A 209 9.17 10.21 -23.04
CA GLY A 209 8.26 10.38 -24.18
C GLY A 209 8.45 11.70 -24.93
N LYS A 210 7.84 11.85 -26.12
CA LYS A 210 7.71 13.17 -26.76
C LYS A 210 6.63 13.99 -26.03
N LEU A 211 6.96 15.23 -25.69
CA LEU A 211 6.01 16.18 -25.10
C LEU A 211 5.14 16.82 -26.20
N PRO A 212 3.87 17.16 -25.91
CA PRO A 212 3.10 18.06 -26.77
C PRO A 212 3.85 19.37 -27.01
N PRO A 213 3.79 19.99 -28.21
CA PRO A 213 4.62 21.15 -28.55
C PRO A 213 4.55 22.31 -27.56
N GLU A 214 3.36 22.61 -27.06
CA GLU A 214 3.14 23.67 -26.07
C GLU A 214 3.77 23.34 -24.71
N VAL A 215 3.69 22.08 -24.29
CA VAL A 215 4.34 21.60 -23.06
C VAL A 215 5.86 21.59 -23.22
N GLU A 216 6.37 21.18 -24.38
CA GLU A 216 7.80 21.21 -24.68
C GLU A 216 8.37 22.64 -24.65
N LYS A 217 7.62 23.62 -25.17
CA LYS A 217 8.00 25.03 -25.11
C LYS A 217 8.13 25.51 -23.66
N ARG A 218 7.10 25.28 -22.83
CA ARG A 218 7.10 25.64 -21.40
C ARG A 218 8.22 24.94 -20.64
N TRP A 219 8.47 23.67 -20.94
CA TRP A 219 9.58 22.92 -20.37
C TRP A 219 10.94 23.55 -20.71
N LYS A 220 11.16 23.94 -21.97
CA LYS A 220 12.40 24.63 -22.39
C LYS A 220 12.58 25.98 -21.70
N GLU A 221 11.50 26.73 -21.48
CA GLU A 221 11.51 27.98 -20.72
C GLU A 221 11.87 27.74 -19.26
N ALA A 222 11.22 26.76 -18.61
CA ALA A 222 11.52 26.37 -17.23
C ALA A 222 12.97 25.91 -17.05
N MET A 223 13.51 25.10 -17.97
CA MET A 223 14.92 24.65 -17.95
C MET A 223 15.94 25.78 -18.13
N LYS A 224 15.52 26.96 -18.61
CA LYS A 224 16.37 28.15 -18.72
C LYS A 224 16.27 29.06 -17.50
N ASN A 225 15.23 28.91 -16.68
CA ASN A 225 15.03 29.74 -15.49
C ASN A 225 16.09 29.43 -14.42
N PRO A 226 16.94 30.40 -14.03
CA PRO A 226 17.97 30.19 -13.02
C PRO A 226 17.38 29.88 -11.63
N ASP A 227 16.20 30.42 -11.29
CA ASP A 227 15.57 30.23 -9.99
C ASP A 227 15.17 28.76 -9.76
N TYR A 228 14.71 28.09 -10.82
CA TYR A 228 14.35 26.68 -10.76
C TYR A 228 15.57 25.77 -10.60
N LYS A 229 16.76 26.24 -11.00
CA LYS A 229 18.02 25.49 -10.88
C LYS A 229 18.64 25.59 -9.49
N ILE A 230 18.30 26.62 -8.72
CA ILE A 230 18.79 26.77 -7.34
C ILE A 230 18.18 25.70 -6.43
N TYR A 231 16.95 25.28 -6.71
CA TYR A 231 16.25 24.25 -5.94
C TYR A 231 16.39 22.87 -6.60
N SER A 232 17.34 22.05 -6.11
CA SER A 232 17.67 20.74 -6.67
C SER A 232 16.45 19.83 -6.90
N ASN A 233 15.47 19.85 -5.99
CA ASN A 233 14.27 19.02 -6.11
C ASN A 233 13.38 19.47 -7.27
N MET A 234 13.23 20.78 -7.46
CA MET A 234 12.46 21.35 -8.58
C MET A 234 13.13 21.06 -9.92
N TYR A 235 14.46 21.20 -9.96
CA TYR A 235 15.25 20.85 -11.14
C TYR A 235 15.11 19.37 -11.51
N ASN A 236 15.17 18.47 -10.53
CA ASN A 236 14.98 17.03 -10.76
C ASN A 236 13.59 16.70 -11.33
N VAL A 237 12.53 17.37 -10.86
CA VAL A 237 11.19 17.20 -11.45
C VAL A 237 11.18 17.63 -12.93
N LEU A 238 11.82 18.76 -13.26
CA LEU A 238 11.89 19.24 -14.64
C LEU A 238 12.64 18.27 -15.57
N THR A 239 13.69 17.59 -15.10
CA THR A 239 14.46 16.66 -15.95
C THR A 239 13.66 15.40 -16.34
N MET A 240 12.57 15.10 -15.63
CA MET A 240 11.66 13.99 -15.96
C MET A 240 10.84 14.25 -17.24
N ARG A 241 10.77 15.49 -17.75
CA ARG A 241 10.11 15.85 -19.02
C ARG A 241 8.67 15.31 -19.12
N GLY A 242 7.88 15.46 -18.07
CA GLY A 242 6.47 15.04 -18.05
C GLY A 242 6.26 13.52 -18.00
N GLN A 243 7.29 12.75 -17.69
CA GLN A 243 7.10 11.36 -17.27
C GLN A 243 6.68 11.26 -15.81
N HIS A 244 5.86 10.25 -15.53
CA HIS A 244 5.45 9.82 -14.19
C HIS A 244 4.75 10.92 -13.39
N SER A 245 3.42 10.95 -13.58
CA SER A 245 2.39 11.83 -13.01
C SER A 245 2.45 13.32 -13.43
N PRO A 246 1.44 13.80 -14.21
CA PRO A 246 1.42 15.08 -14.93
C PRO A 246 1.38 16.34 -14.05
#